data_AF-A0A6A6DAX4-F1
#
_entry.id   AF-A0A6A6DAX4-F1
#
_cell.length_a   1.000
_cell.length_b   1.000
_cell.length_c   1.000
_cell.angle_alpha   90.00
_cell.angle_beta   90.00
_cell.angle_gamma   90.00
#
_symmetry.space_group_name_H-M   'P 1'
#
loop_
_entity.id
_entity.type
_entity.pdbx_description
1 polymer ?
#
loop_
_entity_poly.entity_id
_entity_poly.type
_entity_poly.pdbx_seq_one_letter_code
_entity_poly.pdbx_strand_id
1 'polypeptide(L)'
;MALYINKTFRYPLGSGIAHKCQRFFTTKPPAPKNFPTRWSRQEKDRLTKLLEKDLPVSDIANVLGRSISSIENQKRRLGKFRTRRFVLSNSGYHGLMLILEGLKRDLISWKRSR
;
A
#
# COMPACT_ATOMS: atom_id res chain seq x y z
N MET A 1 -21.09 36.71 -32.85
CA MET A 1 -20.14 36.09 -33.80
C MET A 1 -18.78 35.98 -33.11
N ALA A 2 -18.52 34.88 -32.38
CA ALA A 2 -17.27 34.67 -31.66
C ALA A 2 -16.40 33.69 -32.45
N LEU A 3 -15.30 34.18 -33.03
CA LEU A 3 -14.34 33.35 -33.75
C LEU A 3 -13.35 32.73 -32.74
N TYR A 4 -13.44 31.41 -32.59
CA TYR A 4 -12.57 30.60 -31.74
C TYR A 4 -11.21 30.44 -32.41
N ILE A 5 -10.20 31.18 -31.94
CA ILE A 5 -8.84 31.11 -32.48
C ILE A 5 -8.13 29.92 -31.84
N ASN A 6 -8.02 28.81 -32.59
CA ASN A 6 -7.18 27.67 -32.25
C ASN A 6 -5.71 28.09 -32.18
N LYS A 7 -5.16 28.20 -30.96
CA LYS A 7 -3.72 28.38 -30.74
C LYS A 7 -2.97 27.12 -31.18
N THR A 8 -2.40 27.17 -32.38
CA THR A 8 -1.42 26.19 -32.85
C THR A 8 -0.15 26.30 -32.00
N PHE A 9 0.13 25.27 -31.18
CA PHE A 9 1.42 25.09 -30.54
C PHE A 9 2.48 24.81 -31.62
N ARG A 10 3.23 25.84 -32.03
CA ARG A 10 4.43 25.66 -32.85
C ARG A 10 5.57 25.26 -31.93
N TYR A 11 5.94 23.97 -31.93
CA TYR A 11 7.20 23.55 -31.34
C TYR A 11 8.34 23.90 -32.30
N PRO A 12 9.39 24.61 -31.86
CA PRO A 12 10.53 24.93 -32.72
C PRO A 12 11.32 23.65 -33.04
N LEU A 13 11.33 23.29 -34.33
CA LEU A 13 12.16 22.24 -34.89
C LEU A 13 13.62 22.71 -34.91
N GLY A 14 14.40 22.30 -33.90
CA GLY A 14 15.79 22.75 -33.77
C GLY A 14 16.68 21.91 -32.84
N SER A 15 16.42 20.61 -32.65
CA SER A 15 17.42 19.72 -32.05
C SER A 15 17.40 18.34 -32.71
N GLY A 16 18.57 17.93 -33.22
CA GLY A 16 18.81 16.69 -33.95
C GLY A 16 18.79 15.43 -33.08
N ILE A 17 17.71 15.20 -32.34
CA ILE A 17 17.46 13.98 -31.54
C ILE A 17 16.11 13.36 -31.95
N ALA A 18 15.77 13.42 -33.24
CA ALA A 18 14.42 13.13 -33.73
C ALA A 18 14.22 11.73 -34.38
N HIS A 19 15.09 10.75 -34.10
CA HIS A 19 14.99 9.42 -34.77
C HIS A 19 14.77 8.20 -33.85
N LYS A 20 14.41 8.37 -32.56
CA LYS A 20 14.16 7.22 -31.67
C LYS A 20 12.78 7.14 -31.00
N CYS A 21 11.79 7.88 -31.49
CA CYS A 21 10.41 7.82 -30.97
C CYS A 21 9.38 7.21 -31.93
N GLN A 22 9.81 6.54 -33.01
CA GLN A 22 8.92 6.02 -34.06
C GLN A 22 8.45 4.56 -33.87
N ARG A 23 8.41 4.03 -32.63
CA ARG A 23 7.91 2.66 -32.37
C ARG A 23 6.88 2.52 -31.24
N PHE A 24 6.27 3.61 -30.77
CA PHE A 24 5.23 3.56 -29.71
C PHE A 24 3.79 3.76 -30.19
N PHE A 25 3.53 3.74 -31.51
CA PHE A 25 2.25 4.19 -32.07
C PHE A 25 1.44 3.14 -32.86
N THR A 26 1.50 1.83 -32.53
CA THR A 26 0.64 0.84 -33.23
C THR A 26 -0.09 -0.18 -32.36
N THR A 27 -0.21 0.03 -31.05
CA THR A 27 -1.29 -0.61 -30.29
C THR A 27 -2.15 0.48 -29.68
N LYS A 28 -3.42 0.55 -30.11
CA LYS A 28 -4.48 1.29 -29.41
C LYS A 28 -4.25 1.14 -27.90
N PRO A 29 -4.12 2.24 -27.13
CA PRO A 29 -3.85 2.13 -25.70
C PRO A 29 -4.92 1.22 -25.08
N PRO A 30 -4.54 0.27 -24.20
CA PRO A 30 -5.51 -0.62 -23.59
C PRO A 30 -6.60 0.24 -22.95
N ALA A 31 -7.86 -0.15 -23.16
CA ALA A 31 -8.99 0.58 -22.60
C ALA A 31 -8.72 0.83 -21.10
N PRO A 32 -8.95 2.06 -20.60
CA PRO A 32 -8.70 2.37 -19.21
C PRO A 32 -9.52 1.38 -18.36
N LYS A 33 -8.83 0.55 -17.59
CA LYS A 33 -9.50 -0.33 -16.63
C LYS A 33 -10.15 0.58 -15.59
N ASN A 34 -11.48 0.67 -15.61
CA ASN A 34 -12.24 1.43 -14.63
C ASN A 34 -12.20 0.70 -13.29
N PHE A 35 -11.17 0.99 -12.51
CA PHE A 35 -11.06 0.45 -11.16
C PHE A 35 -11.99 1.23 -10.22
N PRO A 36 -12.67 0.55 -9.27
CA PRO A 36 -13.56 1.23 -8.34
C PRO A 36 -12.84 2.32 -7.54
N THR A 37 -13.30 3.57 -7.59
CA THR A 37 -12.59 4.69 -6.92
C THR A 37 -12.44 4.48 -5.40
N ARG A 38 -13.35 3.72 -4.78
CA ARG A 38 -13.38 3.44 -3.34
C ARG A 38 -12.82 2.06 -3.04
N TRP A 39 -11.94 1.98 -2.04
CA TRP A 39 -11.46 0.73 -1.46
C TRP A 39 -12.48 0.14 -0.49
N SER A 40 -12.95 -1.07 -0.77
CA SER A 40 -13.80 -1.85 0.14
C SER A 40 -13.01 -2.31 1.37
N ARG A 41 -13.74 -2.71 2.42
CA ARG A 41 -13.10 -3.27 3.64
C ARG A 41 -12.38 -4.58 3.34
N GLN A 42 -13.03 -5.47 2.58
CA GLN A 42 -12.47 -6.77 2.19
C GLN A 42 -11.18 -6.64 1.37
N GLU A 43 -11.11 -5.68 0.44
CA GLU A 43 -9.87 -5.42 -0.32
C GLU A 43 -8.73 -4.94 0.59
N LYS A 44 -9.03 -4.09 1.58
CA LYS A 44 -8.02 -3.63 2.56
C LYS A 44 -7.52 -4.76 3.45
N ASP A 45 -8.42 -5.65 3.87
CA ASP A 45 -8.07 -6.82 4.68
C ASP A 45 -7.17 -7.78 3.88
N ARG A 46 -7.51 -8.02 2.60
CA ARG A 46 -6.66 -8.78 1.67
C ARG A 46 -5.29 -8.12 1.46
N LEU A 47 -5.26 -6.82 1.23
CA LEU A 47 -4.01 -6.07 1.07
C LEU A 47 -3.12 -6.21 2.31
N THR A 48 -3.71 -6.12 3.51
CA THR A 48 -2.96 -6.28 4.77
C THR A 48 -2.33 -7.67 4.88
N LYS A 49 -3.11 -8.73 4.60
CA LYS A 49 -2.61 -10.12 4.62
C LYS A 49 -1.51 -10.38 3.58
N LEU A 50 -1.58 -9.73 2.41
CA LEU A 50 -0.55 -9.87 1.37
C LEU A 50 0.74 -9.12 1.73
N LEU A 51 0.61 -7.97 2.40
CA LEU A 51 1.76 -7.22 2.91
C LEU A 51 2.46 -7.95 4.06
N GLU A 52 1.72 -8.67 4.91
CA GLU A 52 2.30 -9.52 5.99
C GLU A 52 3.12 -10.69 5.44
N LYS A 53 2.92 -11.07 4.18
CA LYS A 53 3.69 -12.11 3.48
C LYS A 53 4.90 -11.57 2.73
N ASP A 54 5.21 -10.28 2.89
CA ASP A 54 6.31 -9.57 2.21
C ASP A 54 6.31 -9.73 0.68
N LEU A 55 5.13 -9.87 0.06
CA LEU A 55 5.00 -9.95 -1.39
C LEU A 55 5.35 -8.61 -2.07
N PRO A 56 5.98 -8.63 -3.25
CA PRO A 56 6.28 -7.41 -3.98
C PRO A 56 4.99 -6.74 -4.47
N VAL A 57 4.99 -5.40 -4.51
CA VAL A 57 3.80 -4.60 -4.80
C VAL A 57 3.23 -4.89 -6.20
N SER A 58 4.08 -5.26 -7.16
CA SER A 58 3.68 -5.70 -8.50
C SER A 58 2.73 -6.89 -8.47
N ASP A 59 3.02 -7.88 -7.64
CA ASP A 59 2.25 -9.12 -7.58
C ASP A 59 0.93 -8.89 -6.85
N ILE A 60 0.97 -8.07 -5.79
CA ILE A 60 -0.25 -7.63 -5.11
C ILE A 60 -1.16 -6.86 -6.08
N ALA A 61 -0.61 -6.03 -6.97
CA ALA A 61 -1.35 -5.31 -8.01
C ALA A 61 -2.07 -6.24 -8.98
N ASN A 62 -1.38 -7.31 -9.40
CA ASN A 62 -1.95 -8.33 -10.26
C ASN A 62 -3.06 -9.12 -9.56
N VAL A 63 -2.83 -9.52 -8.30
CA VAL A 63 -3.80 -10.30 -7.51
C VAL A 63 -5.07 -9.51 -7.18
N LEU A 64 -4.93 -8.23 -6.82
CA LEU A 64 -6.08 -7.37 -6.51
C LEU A 64 -6.71 -6.74 -7.75
N GLY A 65 -6.07 -6.86 -8.93
CA GLY A 65 -6.50 -6.20 -10.15
C GLY A 65 -6.55 -4.68 -9.99
N ARG A 66 -5.53 -4.07 -9.38
CA ARG A 66 -5.42 -2.62 -9.15
C ARG A 66 -4.08 -2.10 -9.67
N SER A 67 -3.96 -0.79 -9.89
CA SER A 67 -2.67 -0.20 -10.24
C SER A 67 -1.69 -0.22 -9.06
N ILE A 68 -0.40 -0.38 -9.36
CA ILE A 68 0.70 -0.31 -8.37
C ILE A 68 0.62 1.00 -7.56
N SER A 69 0.42 2.12 -8.26
CA SER A 69 0.28 3.45 -7.64
C SER A 69 -0.92 3.54 -6.67
N SER A 70 -2.04 2.86 -6.95
CA SER A 70 -3.19 2.80 -6.05
C SER A 70 -2.86 2.01 -4.79
N ILE A 71 -2.12 0.91 -4.93
CA ILE A 71 -1.66 0.10 -3.81
C ILE A 71 -0.66 0.85 -2.94
N GLU A 72 0.33 1.53 -3.51
CA GLU A 72 1.29 2.34 -2.76
C GLU A 72 0.59 3.46 -1.98
N ASN A 73 -0.34 4.15 -2.62
CA ASN A 73 -1.16 5.16 -1.97
C ASN A 73 -1.98 4.58 -0.81
N GLN A 74 -2.55 3.39 -1.00
CA GLN A 74 -3.32 2.72 0.03
C GLN A 74 -2.44 2.20 1.17
N LYS A 75 -1.27 1.63 0.87
CA LYS A 75 -0.24 1.22 1.85
C LYS A 75 0.19 2.42 2.70
N ARG A 76 0.46 3.56 2.07
CA ARG A 76 0.78 4.82 2.76
C ARG A 76 -0.37 5.29 3.66
N ARG A 77 -1.62 5.18 3.20
CA ARG A 77 -2.80 5.52 4.01
C ARG A 77 -2.93 4.59 5.22
N LEU A 78 -2.82 3.27 5.03
CA LEU A 78 -2.84 2.28 6.12
C LEU A 78 -1.70 2.53 7.14
N GLY A 79 -0.50 2.86 6.66
CA GLY A 79 0.63 3.24 7.52
C GLY A 79 0.38 4.51 8.33
N LYS A 80 -0.26 5.53 7.75
CA LYS A 80 -0.63 6.77 8.46
C LYS A 80 -1.64 6.56 9.60
N PHE A 81 -2.46 5.52 9.52
CA PHE A 81 -3.37 5.18 10.63
C PHE A 81 -2.65 4.49 11.79
N ARG A 82 -1.50 3.86 11.57
CA ARG A 82 -0.72 3.25 12.65
C ARG A 82 -0.11 4.30 13.59
N THR A 83 0.25 5.48 13.10
CA THR A 83 0.96 6.49 13.92
C THR A 83 0.04 7.35 14.79
N ARG A 84 -1.27 7.43 14.54
CA ARG A 84 -2.13 8.35 15.31
C ARG A 84 -2.87 7.76 16.51
N ARG A 85 -3.04 6.43 16.63
CA ARG A 85 -3.72 5.84 17.80
C ARG A 85 -3.60 4.30 17.84
N PHE A 86 -2.42 3.77 18.11
CA PHE A 86 -2.28 2.41 18.65
C PHE A 86 -1.33 2.45 19.86
N VAL A 87 -1.80 3.12 20.91
CA VAL A 87 -1.48 2.68 22.27
C VAL A 87 -2.20 1.35 22.44
N LEU A 88 -1.41 0.28 22.54
CA LEU A 88 -1.75 -0.98 23.24
C LEU A 88 -3.09 -1.63 22.85
N SER A 89 -3.08 -2.55 21.88
CA SER A 89 -4.02 -3.69 21.90
C SER A 89 -3.51 -4.88 21.08
N ASN A 90 -3.17 -5.94 21.82
CA ASN A 90 -3.43 -7.35 21.49
C ASN A 90 -2.59 -8.11 20.44
N SER A 91 -1.28 -8.21 20.63
CA SER A 91 -0.63 -9.54 20.47
C SER A 91 0.72 -9.73 21.17
N GLY A 92 1.32 -8.67 21.75
CA GLY A 92 2.67 -8.75 22.33
C GLY A 92 2.80 -9.14 23.81
N TYR A 93 1.71 -9.20 24.59
CA TYR A 93 1.80 -9.42 26.05
C TYR A 93 1.51 -10.87 26.51
N HIS A 94 1.14 -11.77 25.60
CA HIS A 94 0.93 -13.17 25.98
C HIS A 94 2.23 -13.85 26.45
N GLY A 95 3.38 -13.44 25.91
CA GLY A 95 4.70 -13.94 26.36
C GLY A 95 5.12 -13.41 27.73
N LEU A 96 4.84 -12.14 28.03
CA LEU A 96 5.23 -11.53 29.32
C LEU A 96 4.34 -11.97 30.48
N MET A 97 3.06 -12.30 30.23
CA MET A 97 2.18 -12.84 31.27
C MET A 97 2.61 -14.24 31.75
N LEU A 98 3.22 -15.07 30.88
CA LEU A 98 3.74 -16.39 31.29
C LEU A 98 4.99 -16.28 32.18
N ILE A 99 5.82 -15.26 31.98
CA ILE A 99 7.02 -15.03 32.81
C ILE A 99 6.63 -14.50 34.20
N LEU A 100 5.60 -13.65 34.29
CA LEU A 100 5.11 -13.13 35.58
C LEU A 100 4.32 -14.17 36.41
N GLU A 101 3.63 -15.12 35.76
CA GLU A 101 2.95 -16.23 36.47
C GLU A 101 3.95 -17.25 37.04
N GLY A 102 5.10 -17.47 36.39
CA GLY A 102 6.18 -18.31 36.92
C GLY A 102 6.75 -17.76 38.24
N LEU A 103 7.09 -16.47 38.28
CA LEU A 103 7.71 -15.84 39.46
C LEU A 103 6.79 -15.75 40.69
N LYS A 104 5.46 -15.74 40.49
CA LYS A 104 4.50 -15.76 41.61
C LYS A 104 4.47 -17.09 42.35
N ARG A 105 4.75 -18.21 41.68
CA ARG A 105 4.73 -19.55 42.31
C ARG A 105 5.92 -19.73 43.26
N ASP A 106 7.08 -19.23 42.87
CA ASP A 106 8.29 -19.30 43.70
C ASP A 106 8.21 -18.40 44.94
N LEU A 107 7.57 -17.23 44.81
CA LEU A 107 7.38 -16.31 45.94
C LEU A 107 6.43 -16.87 47.02
N ILE A 108 5.45 -17.70 46.63
CA ILE A 108 4.53 -18.36 47.56
C ILE A 108 5.21 -19.54 48.27
N SER A 109 6.11 -20.26 47.59
CA SER A 109 6.91 -21.33 48.19
C SER A 109 7.83 -20.81 49.30
N TRP A 110 8.49 -19.67 49.07
CA TRP A 110 9.43 -19.08 50.05
C TRP A 110 8.76 -18.66 51.37
N LYS A 111 7.49 -18.24 51.35
CA LYS A 111 6.76 -17.81 52.55
C LYS A 111 6.29 -18.94 53.48
N ARG A 112 6.34 -20.21 53.06
CA ARG A 112 5.94 -21.37 53.89
C ARG A 112 7.09 -22.04 54.64
N SER A 113 8.34 -21.62 54.40
CA SER A 113 9.54 -22.15 55.06
C SER A 113 10.08 -21.27 56.21
N ARG A 114 9.32 -20.25 56.62
CA ARG A 114 9.56 -19.43 57.81
C ARG A 114 8.41 -19.63 58.78
#